data_AF-X1S466-F1
#
_entry.id   AF-X1S466-F1
#
_cell.length_a   1.000
_cell.length_b   1.000
_cell.length_c   1.000
_cell.angle_alpha   90.00
_cell.angle_beta   90.00
_cell.angle_gamma   90.00
#
_symmetry.space_group_name_H-M   'P 1'
#
loop_
_entity.id
_entity.type
_entity.pdbx_description
1 polymer ?
#
loop_
_entity_poly.entity_id
_entity_poly.type
_entity_poly.pdbx_seq_one_letter_code
_entity_poly.pdbx_strand_id
1 'polypeptide(L)'
;NQVIYTSATPSVYEYEHSQQVVEQLVRPTGLLEPTVEIKPTKEQIDDLLDQIKTRVDKEERCLVTTLTKRMAEELADYIIEAGIKTHYLHSEINTLERVEILRDLRLGVYDVVVGINLLREGLDLPEVSLVAILDADKEGFLRSEGALIQTMGRASRHIDGHVIMYADTITNSMTRAIAETQRRRQIQEVYNKEHGITPQGIKKAIKDITERVQAVAETKTPYAAVPTAKEDIARLIKELESQMKTAARNLEFEKAALLRDHIIDLKKGLVMITP
;
A
#
# COMPACT_ATOMS: atom_id res chain seq x y z
N ASN A 1 -11.23 -29.13 8.50
CA ASN A 1 -10.85 -28.13 7.48
C ASN A 1 -9.35 -27.97 7.48
N GLN A 2 -8.75 -27.91 6.29
CA GLN A 2 -7.37 -27.47 6.10
C GLN A 2 -7.38 -25.96 5.84
N VAL A 3 -6.36 -25.25 6.31
CA VAL A 3 -6.22 -23.79 6.19
C VAL A 3 -4.80 -23.48 5.71
N ILE A 4 -4.67 -22.51 4.80
CA ILE A 4 -3.37 -21.99 4.36
C ILE A 4 -3.31 -20.51 4.73
N TYR A 5 -2.32 -20.14 5.54
CA TYR A 5 -2.04 -18.74 5.86
C TYR A 5 -1.06 -18.16 4.85
N THR A 6 -1.36 -16.99 4.29
CA THR A 6 -0.49 -16.29 3.34
C THR A 6 -0.14 -14.92 3.90
N SER A 7 1.11 -14.71 4.29
CA SER A 7 1.59 -13.44 4.85
C SER A 7 3.10 -13.27 4.60
N ALA A 8 3.54 -12.03 4.36
CA ALA A 8 4.96 -11.68 4.31
C ALA A 8 5.59 -11.57 5.72
N THR A 9 4.74 -11.42 6.74
CA THR A 9 5.09 -11.32 8.16
C THR A 9 4.05 -12.12 8.97
N PRO A 10 4.09 -13.46 8.96
CA PRO A 10 3.19 -14.27 9.76
C PRO A 10 3.30 -13.91 11.25
N SER A 11 2.19 -13.89 11.97
CA SER A 11 2.21 -13.66 13.41
C SER A 11 2.48 -14.97 14.17
N VAL A 12 2.58 -14.88 15.49
CA VAL A 12 2.82 -16.05 16.36
C VAL A 12 1.76 -17.13 16.15
N TYR A 13 0.49 -16.73 15.98
CA TYR A 13 -0.61 -17.68 15.78
C TYR A 13 -0.40 -18.55 14.54
N GLU A 14 -0.06 -17.94 13.40
CA GLU A 14 0.17 -18.67 12.16
C GLU A 14 1.37 -19.61 12.27
N TYR A 15 2.45 -19.20 12.96
CA TYR A 15 3.60 -20.07 13.19
C TYR A 15 3.25 -21.28 14.07
N GLU A 16 2.56 -21.07 15.19
CA GLU A 16 2.20 -22.15 16.13
C GLU A 16 1.20 -23.15 15.54
N HIS A 17 0.32 -22.69 14.63
CA HIS A 17 -0.73 -23.51 14.03
C HIS A 17 -0.36 -24.08 12.65
N SER A 18 0.87 -23.83 12.17
CA SER A 18 1.36 -24.35 10.89
C SER A 18 2.25 -25.56 11.10
N GLN A 19 1.92 -26.67 10.43
CA GLN A 19 2.78 -27.87 10.41
C GLN A 19 4.02 -27.68 9.51
N GLN A 20 3.91 -26.80 8.51
CA GLN A 20 4.98 -26.50 7.56
C GLN A 20 4.91 -25.03 7.18
N VAL A 21 6.07 -24.38 7.17
CA VAL A 21 6.25 -23.01 6.63
C VAL A 21 6.90 -23.15 5.26
N VAL A 22 6.26 -22.57 4.23
CA VAL A 22 6.80 -22.51 2.87
C VAL A 22 7.19 -21.07 2.57
N GLU A 23 8.47 -20.82 2.32
CA GLU A 23 8.97 -19.51 1.96
C GLU A 23 8.93 -19.30 0.44
N GLN A 24 8.37 -18.17 0.00
CA GLN A 24 8.41 -17.74 -1.40
C GLN A 24 9.04 -16.35 -1.48
N LEU A 25 10.36 -16.31 -1.63
CA LEU A 25 11.16 -15.07 -1.56
C LEU A 25 11.58 -14.53 -2.93
N VAL A 26 11.75 -15.40 -3.92
CA VAL A 26 12.25 -15.02 -5.25
C VAL A 26 11.13 -14.39 -6.06
N ARG A 27 11.41 -13.21 -6.63
CA ARG A 27 10.49 -12.50 -7.52
C ARG A 27 10.77 -12.91 -8.97
N PRO A 28 9.74 -13.11 -9.83
CA PRO A 28 9.95 -13.44 -11.23
C PRO A 28 10.82 -12.44 -12.01
N THR A 29 10.83 -11.18 -11.59
CA THR A 29 11.62 -10.11 -12.21
C THR A 29 13.04 -9.99 -11.67
N GLY A 30 13.43 -10.83 -10.71
CA GLY A 30 14.73 -10.73 -10.04
C GLY A 30 14.88 -9.52 -9.11
N LEU A 31 13.82 -8.72 -8.89
CA LEU A 31 13.89 -7.59 -7.96
C LEU A 31 14.25 -8.06 -6.53
N LEU A 32 15.11 -7.29 -5.89
CA LEU A 32 15.67 -7.60 -4.58
C LEU A 32 14.90 -6.88 -3.47
N GLU A 33 14.98 -7.40 -2.25
CA GLU A 33 14.72 -6.58 -1.05
C GLU A 33 15.61 -5.34 -1.06
N PRO A 34 15.13 -4.19 -0.55
CA PRO A 34 15.89 -2.96 -0.59
C PRO A 34 17.15 -3.05 0.27
N THR A 35 18.09 -2.17 -0.02
CA THR A 35 19.19 -1.91 0.92
C THR A 35 18.67 -1.06 2.08
N VAL A 36 19.27 -1.21 3.26
CA VAL A 36 18.86 -0.48 4.47
C VAL A 36 20.07 0.23 5.08
N GLU A 37 19.90 1.52 5.36
CA GLU A 37 20.87 2.36 6.04
C GLU A 37 20.25 2.92 7.33
N ILE A 38 21.04 3.00 8.41
CA ILE A 38 20.65 3.69 9.64
C ILE A 38 21.43 5.00 9.72
N LYS A 39 20.71 6.10 9.95
CA LYS A 39 21.29 7.44 10.14
C LYS A 39 20.86 8.04 11.49
N PRO A 40 21.70 8.90 12.11
CA PRO A 40 21.33 9.57 13.38
C PRO A 40 20.15 10.52 13.19
N THR A 41 19.44 10.84 14.28
CA THR A 41 18.31 11.79 14.22
C THR A 41 18.75 13.25 14.09
N LYS A 42 20.01 13.54 14.45
CA LYS A 42 20.60 14.87 14.30
C LYS A 42 20.62 15.26 12.82
N GLU A 43 20.07 16.44 12.51
CA GLU A 43 20.00 16.97 11.12
C GLU A 43 19.25 16.03 10.16
N GLN A 44 18.39 15.14 10.67
CA GLN A 44 17.68 14.14 9.85
C GLN A 44 16.80 14.76 8.77
N ILE A 45 16.22 15.94 9.02
CA ILE A 45 15.32 16.59 8.07
C ILE A 45 16.11 17.17 6.88
N ASP A 46 17.29 17.73 7.14
CA ASP A 46 18.18 18.25 6.09
C ASP A 46 18.71 17.09 5.22
N ASP A 47 19.19 16.01 5.85
CA ASP A 47 19.60 14.80 5.11
C ASP A 47 18.43 14.23 4.30
N LEU A 48 17.24 14.13 4.88
CA LEU A 48 16.04 13.64 4.19
C LEU A 48 15.73 14.47 2.94
N LEU A 49 15.79 15.80 3.04
CA LEU A 49 15.56 16.68 1.88
C LEU A 49 16.57 16.43 0.77
N ASP A 50 17.85 16.25 1.09
CA ASP A 50 18.88 15.97 0.08
C ASP A 50 18.68 14.58 -0.57
N GLN A 51 18.28 13.59 0.23
CA GLN A 51 17.93 12.26 -0.29
C GLN A 51 16.72 12.32 -1.22
N ILE A 52 15.68 13.07 -0.85
CA ILE A 52 14.49 13.30 -1.67
C ILE A 52 14.85 14.01 -2.96
N LYS A 53 15.59 15.13 -2.91
CA LYS A 53 16.01 15.87 -4.12
C LYS A 53 16.76 14.97 -5.10
N THR A 54 17.67 14.16 -4.59
CA THR A 54 18.40 13.17 -5.40
C THR A 54 17.47 12.17 -6.11
N ARG A 55 16.31 11.83 -5.53
CA ARG A 55 15.31 10.95 -6.16
C ARG A 55 14.43 11.71 -7.14
N VAL A 56 14.03 12.93 -6.81
CA VAL A 56 13.28 13.83 -7.70
C VAL A 56 14.04 14.08 -9.00
N ASP A 57 15.35 14.34 -8.91
CA ASP A 57 16.24 14.54 -10.07
C ASP A 57 16.32 13.31 -11.00
N LYS A 58 15.99 12.12 -10.48
CA LYS A 58 15.92 10.85 -11.23
C LYS A 58 14.50 10.49 -11.67
N GLU A 59 13.53 11.37 -11.45
CA GLU A 59 12.10 11.10 -11.66
C GLU A 59 11.57 9.91 -10.84
N GLU A 60 12.17 9.62 -9.69
CA GLU A 60 11.75 8.58 -8.75
C GLU A 60 10.84 9.14 -7.64
N ARG A 61 10.24 8.28 -6.82
CA ARG A 61 9.30 8.66 -5.75
C ARG A 61 9.79 8.25 -4.37
N CYS A 62 9.36 9.01 -3.37
CA CYS A 62 9.71 8.79 -1.98
C CYS A 62 8.47 8.56 -1.10
N LEU A 63 8.59 7.64 -0.14
CA LEU A 63 7.65 7.49 0.96
C LEU A 63 8.35 7.83 2.27
N VAL A 64 7.72 8.66 3.10
CA VAL A 64 8.27 9.04 4.41
C VAL A 64 7.29 8.69 5.51
N THR A 65 7.71 7.82 6.43
CA THR A 65 6.88 7.43 7.58
C THR A 65 7.25 8.20 8.84
N THR A 66 6.27 8.81 9.48
CA THR A 66 6.38 9.49 10.79
C THR A 66 5.57 8.75 11.85
N LEU A 67 5.55 9.23 13.09
CA LEU A 67 4.80 8.61 14.19
C LEU A 67 3.44 9.26 14.45
N THR A 68 3.27 10.54 14.11
CA THR A 68 2.08 11.31 14.46
C THR A 68 1.54 12.07 13.25
N LYS A 69 0.22 12.33 13.26
CA LYS A 69 -0.45 13.11 12.21
C LYS A 69 0.18 14.49 12.08
N ARG A 70 0.38 15.17 13.21
CA ARG A 70 0.98 16.50 13.25
C ARG A 70 2.38 16.52 12.61
N MET A 71 3.23 15.55 12.94
CA MET A 71 4.56 15.45 12.31
C MET A 71 4.49 15.18 10.81
N ALA A 72 3.51 14.40 10.34
CA ALA A 72 3.33 14.17 8.92
C ALA A 72 2.92 15.46 8.18
N GLU A 73 2.01 16.23 8.78
CA GLU A 73 1.55 17.53 8.25
C GLU A 73 2.71 18.55 8.24
N GLU A 74 3.34 18.78 9.39
CA GLU A 74 4.47 19.72 9.53
C GLU A 74 5.63 19.38 8.59
N LEU A 75 5.95 18.09 8.43
CA LEU A 75 7.01 17.66 7.52
C LEU A 75 6.61 17.83 6.05
N ALA A 76 5.36 17.53 5.68
CA ALA A 76 4.90 17.74 4.33
C ALA A 76 4.95 19.23 3.96
N ASP A 77 4.47 20.12 4.84
CA ASP A 77 4.53 21.57 4.65
C ASP A 77 5.97 22.04 4.48
N TYR A 78 6.90 21.55 5.31
CA TYR A 78 8.31 21.88 5.20
C TYR A 78 8.94 21.45 3.86
N ILE A 79 8.60 20.26 3.37
CA ILE A 79 9.08 19.76 2.07
C ILE A 79 8.46 20.57 0.91
N ILE A 80 7.21 21.01 1.04
CA ILE A 80 6.54 21.90 0.07
C ILE A 80 7.22 23.26 0.01
N GLU A 81 7.56 23.85 1.16
CA GLU A 81 8.30 25.12 1.24
C GLU A 81 9.70 25.01 0.61
N ALA A 82 10.31 23.82 0.65
CA ALA A 82 11.56 23.51 -0.05
C ALA A 82 11.40 23.31 -1.57
N GLY A 83 10.18 23.44 -2.11
CA GLY A 83 9.88 23.40 -3.54
C GLY A 83 9.63 22.01 -4.13
N ILE A 84 9.36 20.99 -3.29
CA ILE A 84 9.15 19.61 -3.73
C ILE A 84 7.66 19.25 -3.66
N LYS A 85 7.12 18.67 -4.75
CA LYS A 85 5.70 18.31 -4.83
C LYS A 85 5.38 17.19 -3.85
N THR A 86 4.69 17.51 -2.77
CA THR A 86 4.48 16.59 -1.64
C THR A 86 3.02 16.56 -1.23
N HIS A 87 2.57 15.41 -0.76
CA HIS A 87 1.29 15.24 -0.10
C HIS A 87 1.46 14.45 1.20
N TYR A 88 0.53 14.59 2.14
CA TYR A 88 0.51 13.76 3.35
C TYR A 88 -0.68 12.79 3.39
N LEU A 89 -0.53 11.69 4.12
CA LEU A 89 -1.56 10.67 4.35
C LEU A 89 -1.72 10.37 5.83
N HIS A 90 -2.95 10.51 6.35
CA HIS A 90 -3.32 10.11 7.71
C HIS A 90 -4.56 9.20 7.73
N SER A 91 -4.89 8.67 8.90
CA SER A 91 -5.91 7.64 9.09
C SER A 91 -7.36 8.08 8.86
N GLU A 92 -7.63 9.38 8.76
CA GLU A 92 -8.99 9.92 8.57
C GLU A 92 -9.30 10.18 7.09
N ILE A 93 -8.28 10.08 6.22
CA ILE A 93 -8.46 10.14 4.77
C ILE A 93 -9.27 8.92 4.33
N ASN A 94 -10.30 9.16 3.54
CA ASN A 94 -11.16 8.08 3.06
C ASN A 94 -10.41 7.20 2.04
N THR A 95 -10.86 5.95 1.87
CA THR A 95 -10.17 4.97 1.02
C THR A 95 -10.03 5.43 -0.44
N LEU A 96 -11.00 6.19 -0.98
CA LEU A 96 -10.96 6.65 -2.37
C LEU A 96 -9.91 7.73 -2.57
N GLU A 97 -9.91 8.74 -1.70
CA GLU A 97 -8.95 9.85 -1.71
C GLU A 97 -7.51 9.34 -1.54
N ARG A 98 -7.33 8.32 -0.69
CA ARG A 98 -6.02 7.66 -0.53
C ARG A 98 -5.53 6.99 -1.82
N VAL A 99 -6.43 6.32 -2.54
CA VAL A 99 -6.11 5.70 -3.83
C VAL A 99 -5.76 6.77 -4.87
N GLU A 100 -6.45 7.92 -4.86
CA GLU A 100 -6.15 9.05 -5.73
C GLU A 100 -4.78 9.65 -5.44
N ILE A 101 -4.44 9.93 -4.19
CA ILE A 101 -3.13 10.45 -3.78
C ILE A 101 -2.00 9.50 -4.21
N LEU A 102 -2.18 8.19 -4.00
CA LEU A 102 -1.18 7.21 -4.40
C LEU A 102 -1.10 7.05 -5.92
N ARG A 103 -2.20 7.23 -6.67
CA ARG A 103 -2.17 7.29 -8.14
C ARG A 103 -1.40 8.53 -8.61
N ASP A 104 -1.66 9.67 -8.01
CA ASP A 104 -1.04 10.95 -8.34
C ASP A 104 0.46 10.93 -8.04
N LEU A 105 0.89 10.20 -6.99
CA LEU A 105 2.30 9.87 -6.76
C LEU A 105 2.90 9.09 -7.94
N ARG A 106 2.22 8.04 -8.44
CA ARG A 106 2.68 7.28 -9.62
C ARG A 106 2.76 8.13 -10.88
N LEU A 107 1.80 9.04 -11.07
CA LEU A 107 1.74 9.96 -12.21
C LEU A 107 2.78 11.08 -12.12
N GLY A 108 3.45 11.26 -10.97
CA GLY A 108 4.41 12.34 -10.76
C GLY A 108 3.76 13.70 -10.51
N VAL A 109 2.47 13.73 -10.15
CA VAL A 109 1.84 14.93 -9.58
C VAL A 109 2.47 15.24 -8.24
N TYR A 110 2.74 14.20 -7.44
CA TYR A 110 3.58 14.27 -6.25
C TYR A 110 4.86 13.46 -6.47
N ASP A 111 5.95 13.92 -5.88
CA ASP A 111 7.22 13.18 -5.80
C ASP A 111 7.36 12.47 -4.44
N VAL A 112 6.72 13.02 -3.40
CA VAL A 112 6.83 12.53 -2.02
C VAL A 112 5.45 12.36 -1.40
N VAL A 113 5.27 11.26 -0.66
CA VAL A 113 4.13 11.09 0.25
C VAL A 113 4.63 10.85 1.67
N VAL A 114 4.18 11.70 2.59
CA VAL A 114 4.48 11.62 4.03
C VAL A 114 3.30 11.02 4.77
N GLY A 115 3.49 10.16 5.76
CA GLY A 115 2.37 9.70 6.58
C GLY A 115 2.75 8.77 7.71
N ILE A 116 1.75 8.29 8.45
CA ILE A 116 2.01 7.51 9.67
C ILE A 116 2.11 6.02 9.34
N ASN A 117 1.00 5.48 8.85
CA ASN A 117 0.92 4.15 8.30
C ASN A 117 0.59 4.30 6.83
N LEU A 118 1.64 4.42 6.04
CA LEU A 118 1.49 4.77 4.64
C LEU A 118 0.79 3.70 3.82
N LEU A 119 0.63 2.45 4.32
CA LEU A 119 0.06 1.40 3.48
C LEU A 119 -0.75 0.34 4.24
N ARG A 120 -2.06 0.32 3.92
CA ARG A 120 -2.96 -0.84 4.04
C ARG A 120 -3.51 -1.30 2.69
N GLU A 121 -3.40 -0.49 1.63
CA GLU A 121 -3.97 -0.84 0.33
C GLU A 121 -2.97 -1.58 -0.58
N GLY A 122 -3.50 -2.48 -1.42
CA GLY A 122 -2.77 -3.28 -2.40
C GLY A 122 -2.25 -2.50 -3.62
N LEU A 123 -1.93 -1.22 -3.47
CA LEU A 123 -1.34 -0.44 -4.55
C LEU A 123 0.16 -0.73 -4.66
N ASP A 124 0.57 -0.99 -5.88
CA ASP A 124 1.88 -1.42 -6.31
C ASP A 124 2.60 -0.19 -6.88
N LEU A 125 3.65 0.29 -6.20
CA LEU A 125 4.36 1.54 -6.49
C LEU A 125 5.79 1.26 -6.98
N PRO A 126 5.97 0.78 -8.22
CA PRO A 126 7.30 0.51 -8.77
C PRO A 126 8.15 1.77 -8.94
N GLU A 127 7.55 2.97 -8.88
CA GLU A 127 8.23 4.25 -8.97
C GLU A 127 8.90 4.68 -7.65
N VAL A 128 8.61 4.02 -6.53
CA VAL A 128 9.17 4.36 -5.21
C VAL A 128 10.54 3.71 -5.02
N SER A 129 11.60 4.53 -5.05
CA SER A 129 12.98 4.08 -4.84
C SER A 129 13.48 4.34 -3.41
N LEU A 130 12.86 5.26 -2.67
CA LEU A 130 13.24 5.59 -1.30
C LEU A 130 12.07 5.44 -0.33
N VAL A 131 12.32 4.74 0.77
CA VAL A 131 11.46 4.73 1.96
C VAL A 131 12.26 5.28 3.14
N ALA A 132 11.85 6.42 3.68
CA ALA A 132 12.41 6.98 4.90
C ALA A 132 11.52 6.66 6.12
N ILE A 133 12.13 6.21 7.21
CA ILE A 133 11.45 5.90 8.47
C ILE A 133 12.02 6.83 9.53
N LEU A 134 11.27 7.89 9.87
CA LEU A 134 11.62 8.78 10.98
C LEU A 134 11.32 8.10 12.31
N ASP A 135 12.11 8.45 13.33
CA ASP A 135 11.97 7.92 14.68
C ASP A 135 11.90 6.38 14.69
N ALA A 136 12.80 5.75 13.95
CA ALA A 136 12.77 4.31 13.74
C ALA A 136 13.03 3.50 15.04
N ASP A 137 13.66 4.13 16.02
CA ASP A 137 13.98 3.57 17.34
C ASP A 137 12.88 3.74 18.39
N LYS A 138 11.78 4.41 18.06
CA LYS A 138 10.65 4.57 18.96
C LYS A 138 9.74 3.36 18.86
N GLU A 139 9.99 2.37 19.72
CA GLU A 139 9.22 1.13 19.75
C GLU A 139 7.72 1.38 19.97
N GLY A 140 6.91 0.47 19.42
CA GLY A 140 5.46 0.56 19.42
C GLY A 140 4.89 -0.14 18.21
N PHE A 141 3.57 -0.01 18.01
CA PHE A 141 2.88 -0.69 16.91
C PHE A 141 3.51 -0.39 15.53
N LEU A 142 3.79 0.88 15.25
CA LEU A 142 4.31 1.37 13.96
C LEU A 142 5.79 1.06 13.71
N ARG A 143 6.53 0.64 14.75
CA ARG A 143 7.97 0.31 14.69
C ARG A 143 8.25 -1.09 15.22
N SER A 144 7.23 -1.93 15.26
CA SER A 144 7.38 -3.36 15.49
C SER A 144 8.13 -4.01 14.33
N GLU A 145 8.76 -5.16 14.57
CA GLU A 145 9.46 -5.95 13.55
C GLU A 145 8.62 -6.15 12.27
N GLY A 146 7.37 -6.59 12.43
CA GLY A 146 6.47 -6.79 11.30
C GLY A 146 6.13 -5.49 10.55
N ALA A 147 5.88 -4.39 11.29
CA ALA A 147 5.61 -3.09 10.68
C ALA A 147 6.82 -2.55 9.91
N LEU A 148 8.03 -2.70 10.45
CA LEU A 148 9.27 -2.31 9.79
C LEU A 148 9.50 -3.11 8.52
N ILE A 149 9.39 -4.45 8.56
CA ILE A 149 9.52 -5.30 7.37
C ILE A 149 8.52 -4.88 6.28
N GLN A 150 7.25 -4.65 6.66
CA GLN A 150 6.22 -4.22 5.70
C GLN A 150 6.46 -2.82 5.13
N THR A 151 7.04 -1.92 5.92
CA THR A 151 7.36 -0.54 5.49
C THR A 151 8.57 -0.53 4.56
N MET A 152 9.61 -1.29 4.88
CA MET A 152 10.79 -1.47 4.03
C MET A 152 10.42 -2.15 2.70
N GLY A 153 9.53 -3.14 2.76
CA GLY A 153 9.05 -3.90 1.60
C GLY A 153 8.41 -3.07 0.47
N ARG A 154 8.22 -1.77 0.70
CA ARG A 154 7.61 -0.82 -0.25
C ARG A 154 8.62 -0.30 -1.27
N ALA A 155 9.90 -0.31 -0.92
CA ALA A 155 10.99 -0.05 -1.84
C ALA A 155 11.37 -1.28 -2.68
N SER A 156 10.93 -2.51 -2.32
CA SER A 156 11.34 -3.76 -3.00
C SER A 156 10.80 -3.92 -4.43
N ARG A 157 10.07 -2.93 -4.95
CA ARG A 157 9.50 -2.91 -6.30
C ARG A 157 10.31 -2.07 -7.28
N HIS A 158 11.30 -1.36 -6.78
CA HIS A 158 12.24 -0.55 -7.54
C HIS A 158 13.61 -1.22 -7.56
N ILE A 159 14.33 -1.12 -8.68
CA ILE A 159 15.66 -1.73 -8.82
C ILE A 159 16.68 -1.12 -7.85
N ASP A 160 16.61 0.21 -7.69
CA ASP A 160 17.40 0.99 -6.73
C ASP A 160 16.69 1.19 -5.39
N GLY A 161 15.82 0.26 -5.00
CA GLY A 161 15.08 0.32 -3.75
C GLY A 161 16.00 0.46 -2.53
N HIS A 162 15.78 1.53 -1.77
CA HIS A 162 16.58 1.90 -0.61
C HIS A 162 15.69 2.36 0.56
N VAL A 163 16.13 2.03 1.78
CA VAL A 163 15.48 2.42 3.02
C VAL A 163 16.48 3.18 3.89
N ILE A 164 16.04 4.32 4.43
CA ILE A 164 16.77 5.04 5.48
C ILE A 164 15.95 5.00 6.76
N MET A 165 16.57 4.52 7.84
CA MET A 165 16.00 4.51 9.18
C MET A 165 16.71 5.56 10.03
N TYR A 166 16.01 6.63 10.40
CA TYR A 166 16.57 7.65 11.29
C TYR A 166 16.35 7.26 12.74
N ALA A 167 17.44 7.03 13.46
CA ALA A 167 17.46 6.47 14.80
C ALA A 167 18.79 6.76 15.51
N ASP A 168 18.74 6.99 16.83
CA ASP A 168 19.96 7.14 17.64
C ASP A 168 20.36 5.84 18.33
N THR A 169 19.41 4.90 18.43
CA THR A 169 19.64 3.57 19.01
C THR A 169 19.09 2.48 18.09
N ILE A 170 19.75 1.31 18.08
CA ILE A 170 19.25 0.15 17.33
C ILE A 170 18.41 -0.70 18.27
N THR A 171 17.10 -0.72 18.06
CA THR A 171 16.19 -1.54 18.87
C THR A 171 16.23 -3.01 18.46
N ASN A 172 15.67 -3.87 19.30
CA ASN A 172 15.51 -5.29 18.98
C ASN A 172 14.61 -5.49 17.74
N SER A 173 13.54 -4.69 17.63
CA SER A 173 12.63 -4.71 16.48
C SER A 173 13.34 -4.31 15.17
N MET A 174 14.18 -3.28 15.21
CA MET A 174 15.03 -2.89 14.08
C MET A 174 16.02 -3.99 13.70
N THR A 175 16.74 -4.52 14.68
CA THR A 175 17.75 -5.57 14.45
C THR A 175 17.15 -6.77 13.72
N ARG A 176 16.00 -7.28 14.19
CA ARG A 176 15.34 -8.44 13.56
C ARG A 176 14.80 -8.10 12.17
N ALA A 177 14.18 -6.94 11.99
CA ALA A 177 13.65 -6.51 10.70
C ALA A 177 14.74 -6.34 9.64
N ILE A 178 15.86 -5.72 10.00
CA ILE A 178 17.02 -5.52 9.12
C ILE A 178 17.65 -6.87 8.77
N ALA A 179 17.88 -7.73 9.76
CA ALA A 179 18.46 -9.05 9.55
C ALA A 179 17.60 -9.91 8.59
N GLU A 180 16.27 -9.88 8.75
CA GLU A 180 15.36 -10.62 7.88
C GLU A 180 15.35 -10.05 6.45
N THR A 181 15.36 -8.72 6.30
CA THR A 181 15.46 -8.06 4.99
C THR A 181 16.76 -8.43 4.28
N GLN A 182 17.88 -8.42 5.00
CA GLN A 182 19.19 -8.78 4.47
C GLN A 182 19.28 -10.27 4.12
N ARG A 183 18.72 -11.17 4.94
CA ARG A 183 18.63 -12.61 4.65
C ARG A 183 17.88 -12.86 3.34
N ARG A 184 16.69 -12.26 3.20
CA ARG A 184 15.87 -12.37 1.99
C ARG A 184 16.61 -11.84 0.76
N ARG A 185 17.27 -10.68 0.90
CA ARG A 185 18.09 -10.09 -0.17
C ARG A 185 19.18 -11.04 -0.63
N GLN A 186 19.94 -11.62 0.31
CA GLN A 186 21.05 -12.52 -0.01
C GLN A 186 20.57 -13.77 -0.76
N ILE A 187 19.45 -14.36 -0.33
CA ILE A 187 18.83 -15.51 -1.02
C ILE A 187 18.46 -15.13 -2.46
N GLN A 188 17.86 -13.95 -2.66
CA GLN A 188 17.48 -13.46 -3.99
C GLN A 188 18.71 -13.19 -4.87
N GLU A 189 19.77 -12.59 -4.33
CA GLU A 189 21.03 -12.33 -5.06
C GLU A 189 21.72 -13.62 -5.50
N VAL A 190 21.81 -14.62 -4.61
CA VAL A 190 22.36 -15.94 -4.93
C VAL A 190 21.54 -16.61 -6.02
N TYR A 191 20.21 -16.63 -5.87
CA TYR A 191 19.32 -17.22 -6.86
C TYR A 191 19.47 -16.54 -8.23
N ASN A 192 19.46 -15.21 -8.26
CA ASN A 192 19.61 -14.45 -9.50
C ASN A 192 20.94 -14.75 -10.20
N LYS A 193 22.04 -14.81 -9.44
CA LYS A 193 23.37 -15.14 -9.96
C LYS A 193 23.42 -16.54 -10.55
N GLU A 194 22.88 -17.54 -9.84
CA GLU A 194 22.85 -18.94 -10.28
C GLU A 194 22.01 -19.14 -11.55
N HIS A 195 20.96 -18.34 -11.72
CA HIS A 195 20.02 -18.47 -12.83
C HIS A 195 20.23 -17.43 -13.95
N GLY A 196 21.26 -16.58 -13.86
CA GLY A 196 21.53 -15.54 -14.85
C GLY A 196 20.44 -14.47 -14.96
N ILE A 197 19.69 -14.23 -13.87
CA ILE A 197 18.60 -13.26 -13.83
C ILE A 197 19.17 -11.88 -13.49
N THR A 198 18.93 -10.90 -14.37
CA THR A 198 19.21 -9.49 -14.08
C THR A 198 17.94 -8.84 -13.53
N PRO A 199 17.97 -8.17 -12.37
CA PRO A 199 16.80 -7.47 -11.83
C PRO A 199 16.22 -6.49 -12.84
N GLN A 200 14.90 -6.51 -13.02
CA GLN A 200 14.19 -5.58 -13.90
C GLN A 200 13.03 -4.91 -13.17
N GLY A 201 12.94 -3.58 -13.32
CA GLY A 201 11.80 -2.80 -12.83
C GLY A 201 10.50 -3.22 -13.52
N ILE A 202 9.39 -3.21 -12.78
CA ILE A 202 8.08 -3.53 -13.33
C ILE A 202 7.46 -2.24 -13.89
N LYS A 203 7.39 -2.10 -15.22
CA LYS A 203 6.57 -1.06 -15.85
C LYS A 203 5.11 -1.52 -15.86
N LYS A 204 4.41 -1.28 -14.75
CA LYS A 204 2.97 -1.57 -14.66
C LYS A 204 2.21 -0.37 -15.21
N ALA A 205 1.36 -0.58 -16.22
CA ALA A 205 0.45 0.45 -16.68
C ALA A 205 -0.30 1.05 -15.47
N ILE A 206 -0.29 2.38 -15.37
CA ILE A 206 -1.18 3.09 -14.46
C ILE A 206 -2.57 2.85 -15.06
N LYS A 207 -3.22 1.75 -14.65
CA LYS A 207 -4.63 1.57 -14.99
C LYS A 207 -5.34 2.77 -14.39
N ASP A 208 -6.12 3.47 -15.20
CA ASP A 208 -7.00 4.53 -14.73
C ASP A 208 -8.03 3.91 -13.78
N ILE A 209 -7.64 3.77 -12.53
CA ILE A 209 -8.54 3.41 -11.44
C ILE A 209 -9.57 4.54 -11.31
N THR A 210 -9.21 5.76 -11.70
CA THR A 210 -10.11 6.89 -11.88
C THR A 210 -11.26 6.58 -12.82
N GLU A 211 -11.06 5.96 -13.98
CA GLU A 211 -12.19 5.58 -14.85
C GLU A 211 -13.06 4.49 -14.23
N ARG A 212 -12.49 3.55 -13.44
CA ARG A 212 -13.30 2.54 -12.73
C ARG A 212 -14.04 3.09 -11.51
N VAL A 213 -13.51 4.12 -10.85
CA VAL A 213 -14.11 4.77 -9.67
C VAL A 213 -15.05 5.91 -10.08
N GLN A 214 -14.71 6.68 -11.11
CA GLN A 214 -15.60 7.64 -11.78
C GLN A 214 -16.67 6.91 -12.55
N ALA A 215 -16.46 5.77 -13.21
CA ALA A 215 -17.59 5.00 -13.73
C ALA A 215 -18.56 4.58 -12.61
N VAL A 216 -18.07 4.37 -11.37
CA VAL A 216 -18.91 4.08 -10.19
C VAL A 216 -19.53 5.34 -9.60
N ALA A 217 -18.83 6.48 -9.61
CA ALA A 217 -19.31 7.78 -9.10
C ALA A 217 -20.20 8.54 -10.10
N GLU A 218 -20.01 8.35 -11.40
CA GLU A 218 -20.78 8.87 -12.54
C GLU A 218 -21.92 7.94 -12.93
N THR A 219 -21.91 6.65 -12.53
CA THR A 219 -23.18 5.92 -12.33
C THR A 219 -23.97 6.39 -11.10
N LYS A 220 -23.61 7.53 -10.50
CA LYS A 220 -24.64 8.46 -10.02
C LYS A 220 -25.15 9.26 -11.19
N THR A 221 -25.89 8.58 -12.07
CA THR A 221 -27.01 9.22 -12.76
C THR A 221 -27.74 10.08 -11.73
N PRO A 222 -28.09 11.34 -12.03
CA PRO A 222 -28.96 12.13 -11.17
C PRO A 222 -30.34 11.46 -11.19
N TYR A 223 -30.51 10.41 -10.39
CA TYR A 223 -31.81 9.86 -10.06
C TYR A 223 -32.38 10.84 -9.04
N ALA A 224 -33.26 11.75 -9.45
CA ALA A 224 -34.67 11.45 -9.71
C ALA A 224 -35.18 10.53 -8.60
N ALA A 225 -35.85 11.15 -7.62
CA ALA A 225 -36.68 10.57 -6.57
C ALA A 225 -36.40 9.10 -6.21
N VAL A 226 -35.87 8.88 -4.99
CA VAL A 226 -35.92 7.59 -4.29
C VAL A 226 -37.27 6.90 -4.60
N PRO A 227 -37.30 5.74 -5.30
CA PRO A 227 -38.55 5.04 -5.53
C PRO A 227 -39.08 4.58 -4.17
N THR A 228 -40.18 5.18 -3.74
CA THR A 228 -40.80 4.99 -2.43
C THR A 228 -41.61 3.69 -2.34
N ALA A 229 -41.53 2.80 -3.32
CA ALA A 229 -42.32 1.56 -3.39
C ALA A 229 -41.45 0.29 -3.25
N LYS A 230 -41.83 -0.61 -2.34
CA LYS A 230 -41.16 -1.89 -2.06
C LYS A 230 -41.01 -2.80 -3.30
N GLU A 231 -41.92 -2.67 -4.25
CA GLU A 231 -41.96 -3.47 -5.48
C GLU A 231 -40.82 -3.13 -6.45
N ASP A 232 -40.34 -1.89 -6.44
CA ASP A 232 -39.25 -1.44 -7.31
C ASP A 232 -37.89 -1.91 -6.82
N ILE A 233 -37.70 -1.97 -5.49
CA ILE A 233 -36.46 -2.47 -4.87
C ILE A 233 -36.29 -3.97 -5.15
N ALA A 234 -37.36 -4.75 -5.09
CA ALA A 234 -37.32 -6.19 -5.39
C ALA A 234 -36.94 -6.47 -6.85
N ARG A 235 -37.43 -5.66 -7.80
CA ARG A 235 -37.04 -5.74 -9.21
C ARG A 235 -35.57 -5.37 -9.42
N LEU A 236 -35.12 -4.30 -8.78
CA LEU A 236 -33.73 -3.86 -8.84
C LEU A 236 -32.76 -4.92 -8.31
N ILE A 237 -33.08 -5.56 -7.18
CA ILE A 237 -32.28 -6.66 -6.62
C ILE A 237 -32.16 -7.82 -7.63
N LYS A 238 -33.25 -8.20 -8.29
CA LYS A 238 -33.24 -9.29 -9.28
C LYS A 238 -32.37 -8.97 -10.49
N GLU A 239 -32.35 -7.71 -10.91
CA GLU A 239 -31.50 -7.24 -12.00
C GLU A 239 -30.01 -7.28 -11.60
N LEU A 240 -29.68 -6.76 -10.42
CA LEU A 240 -28.31 -6.80 -9.89
C LEU A 240 -27.80 -8.24 -9.68
N GLU A 241 -28.66 -9.16 -9.24
CA GLU A 241 -28.31 -10.59 -9.10
C GLU A 241 -27.96 -11.23 -10.47
N SER A 242 -28.66 -10.83 -11.54
CA SER A 242 -28.37 -11.29 -12.90
C SER A 242 -27.03 -10.74 -13.41
N GLN A 243 -26.75 -9.46 -13.16
CA GLN A 243 -25.50 -8.81 -13.52
C GLN A 243 -24.31 -9.44 -12.75
N MET A 244 -24.50 -9.73 -11.46
CA MET A 244 -23.50 -10.37 -10.60
C MET A 244 -23.13 -11.77 -11.13
N LYS A 245 -24.13 -12.59 -11.49
CA LYS A 245 -23.90 -13.94 -12.07
C LYS A 245 -23.22 -13.89 -13.43
N THR A 246 -23.43 -12.82 -14.19
CA THR A 246 -22.77 -12.61 -15.49
C THR A 246 -21.32 -12.21 -15.29
N ALA A 247 -21.04 -11.27 -14.37
CA ALA A 247 -19.68 -10.89 -13.98
C ALA A 247 -18.87 -12.09 -13.45
N ALA A 248 -19.48 -12.94 -12.61
CA ALA A 248 -18.85 -14.17 -12.12
C ALA A 248 -18.51 -15.16 -13.25
N ARG A 249 -19.40 -15.30 -14.25
CA ARG A 249 -19.15 -16.16 -15.43
C ARG A 249 -18.01 -15.62 -16.32
N ASN A 250 -17.85 -14.31 -16.38
CA ASN A 250 -16.78 -13.64 -17.14
C ASN A 250 -15.47 -13.51 -16.35
N LEU A 251 -15.35 -14.16 -15.19
CA LEU A 251 -14.19 -14.07 -14.29
C LEU A 251 -13.90 -12.64 -13.76
N GLU A 252 -14.90 -11.76 -13.82
CA GLU A 252 -14.87 -10.39 -13.29
C GLU A 252 -15.21 -10.39 -11.78
N PHE A 253 -14.42 -11.09 -10.97
CA PHE A 253 -14.74 -11.36 -9.55
C PHE A 253 -14.89 -10.10 -8.69
N GLU A 254 -14.12 -9.04 -8.97
CA GLU A 254 -14.23 -7.75 -8.28
C GLU A 254 -15.61 -7.11 -8.50
N LYS A 255 -16.10 -7.15 -9.75
CA LYS A 255 -17.41 -6.60 -10.11
C LYS A 255 -18.55 -7.43 -9.51
N ALA A 256 -18.39 -8.75 -9.48
CA ALA A 256 -19.33 -9.63 -8.81
C ALA A 256 -19.40 -9.35 -7.29
N ALA A 257 -18.26 -9.07 -6.64
CA ALA A 257 -18.22 -8.71 -5.22
C ALA A 257 -18.93 -7.38 -4.95
N LEU A 258 -18.70 -6.35 -5.78
CA LEU A 258 -19.38 -5.06 -5.64
C LEU A 258 -20.91 -5.17 -5.81
N LEU A 259 -21.36 -5.92 -6.82
CA LEU A 259 -22.78 -6.15 -7.06
C LEU A 259 -23.41 -6.92 -5.89
N ARG A 260 -22.71 -7.90 -5.32
CA ARG A 260 -23.14 -8.62 -4.12
C ARG A 260 -23.33 -7.67 -2.93
N ASP A 261 -22.37 -6.79 -2.68
CA ASP A 261 -22.41 -5.89 -1.52
C ASP A 261 -23.56 -4.87 -1.67
N HIS A 262 -23.80 -4.38 -2.89
CA HIS A 262 -24.95 -3.51 -3.19
C HIS A 262 -26.30 -4.24 -3.00
N ILE A 263 -26.40 -5.51 -3.40
CA ILE A 263 -27.58 -6.34 -3.14
C ILE A 263 -27.82 -6.51 -1.63
N ILE A 264 -26.76 -6.70 -0.84
CA ILE A 264 -26.84 -6.83 0.62
C ILE A 264 -27.40 -5.55 1.24
N ASP A 265 -26.92 -4.38 0.81
CA ASP A 265 -27.37 -3.10 1.33
C ASP A 265 -28.83 -2.79 0.96
N LEU A 266 -29.25 -3.11 -0.26
CA LEU A 266 -30.65 -2.99 -0.69
C LEU A 266 -31.57 -3.96 0.09
N LYS A 267 -31.11 -5.19 0.37
CA LYS A 267 -31.85 -6.16 1.19
C LYS A 267 -31.96 -5.69 2.64
N LYS A 268 -30.89 -5.13 3.23
CA LYS A 268 -30.94 -4.52 4.58
C LYS A 268 -31.90 -3.34 4.65
N GLY A 269 -31.89 -2.47 3.64
CA GLY A 269 -32.85 -1.37 3.50
C GLY A 269 -34.30 -1.86 3.44
N LEU A 270 -34.57 -2.96 2.75
CA LEU A 270 -35.91 -3.57 2.69
C LEU A 270 -36.40 -4.10 4.06
N VAL A 271 -35.49 -4.68 4.85
CA VAL A 271 -35.79 -5.18 6.21
C VAL A 271 -36.12 -4.03 7.17
N MET A 272 -35.44 -2.89 7.05
CA MET A 272 -35.67 -1.69 7.87
C MET A 272 -37.00 -0.96 7.55
N ILE A 273 -37.61 -1.21 6.38
CA ILE A 273 -38.87 -0.57 5.93
C ILE A 273 -40.08 -1.49 6.22
N THR A 274 -39.89 -2.60 6.93
CA THR A 274 -40.97 -3.54 7.27
C THR A 274 -41.24 -3.42 8.78
N PRO A 275 -42.47 -3.09 9.22
CA PRO A 275 -42.81 -3.00 10.64
C PRO A 275 -42.76 -4.36 11.34
#